data_AF-A0A7S2WUL1-F1
#
_entry.id   AF-A0A7S2WUL1-F1
#
_cell.length_a   1.000
_cell.length_b   1.000
_cell.length_c   1.000
_cell.angle_alpha   90.00
_cell.angle_beta   90.00
_cell.angle_gamma   90.00
#
_symmetry.space_group_name_H-M   'P 1'
#
loop_
_entity.id
_entity.type
_entity.pdbx_description
1 polymer ?
#
loop_
_entity_poly.entity_id
_entity_poly.type
_entity_poly.pdbx_seq_one_letter_code
_entity_poly.pdbx_strand_id
1 'polypeptide(L)'
;MAWDFFHGSAESSAERDIPLLFRYVEDRDIWRWALHQSKEVNAGASMAIPTPRPGKLVSPHKDFEKIRKVFEDGEAGVKRLAELGSVITRYEDSLVRRAVRSASKRRLKLAPEEVAYVVNSTVLASDIGNALAMRALKEDSEVSYALIASYQPRSKGWGISLRSLYGNPAAPNAADVSKIANKYGGGGHRAAAGMRANICDLESLFVEEEEK
;
A
#
# COMPACT_ATOMS: atom_id res chain seq x y z
N MET A 1 15.38 1.41 -12.25
CA MET A 1 15.53 1.65 -10.80
C MET A 1 16.68 2.60 -10.49
N ALA A 2 16.79 3.08 -9.24
CA ALA A 2 17.95 3.85 -8.78
C ALA A 2 19.27 3.07 -8.94
N TRP A 3 19.25 1.75 -8.71
CA TRP A 3 20.41 0.88 -8.95
C TRP A 3 20.92 1.01 -10.39
N ASP A 4 20.04 0.83 -11.38
CA ASP A 4 20.39 0.93 -12.80
C ASP A 4 20.91 2.32 -13.17
N PHE A 5 20.40 3.38 -12.54
CA PHE A 5 20.89 4.74 -12.77
C PHE A 5 22.36 4.91 -12.31
N PHE A 6 22.73 4.38 -11.15
CA PHE A 6 24.09 4.49 -10.61
C PHE A 6 25.07 3.45 -11.18
N HIS A 7 24.56 2.33 -11.69
CA HIS A 7 25.38 1.20 -12.13
C HIS A 7 25.26 0.88 -13.63
N GLY A 8 24.51 1.68 -14.39
CA GLY A 8 24.26 1.48 -15.83
C GLY A 8 23.18 0.42 -16.09
N SER A 9 22.45 0.54 -17.20
CA SER A 9 21.55 -0.52 -17.66
C SER A 9 22.36 -1.74 -18.10
N ALA A 10 21.86 -2.94 -17.80
CA ALA A 10 22.54 -4.23 -17.99
C ALA A 10 22.90 -4.60 -19.45
N GLU A 11 22.82 -3.69 -20.41
CA GLU A 11 23.11 -3.96 -21.82
C GLU A 11 24.61 -4.13 -22.13
N SER A 12 25.53 -3.78 -21.22
CA SER A 12 26.98 -3.84 -21.53
C SER A 12 27.92 -4.42 -20.47
N SER A 13 27.44 -5.08 -19.41
CA SER A 13 28.36 -5.82 -18.52
C SER A 13 27.66 -6.93 -17.76
N ALA A 14 28.13 -8.17 -17.95
CA ALA A 14 27.70 -9.38 -17.24
C ALA A 14 27.97 -9.35 -15.70
N GLU A 15 28.38 -8.21 -15.15
CA GLU A 15 28.88 -8.04 -13.79
C GLU A 15 27.95 -7.24 -12.86
N ARG A 16 26.76 -6.81 -13.31
CA ARG A 16 25.90 -5.90 -12.53
C ARG A 16 24.45 -6.35 -12.44
N ASP A 17 24.24 -7.62 -12.09
CA ASP A 17 22.92 -8.07 -11.66
C ASP A 17 22.49 -7.31 -10.41
N ILE A 18 21.24 -6.84 -10.40
CA ILE A 18 20.66 -6.17 -9.23
C ILE A 18 20.71 -7.16 -8.05
N PRO A 19 21.34 -6.77 -6.93
CA PRO A 19 21.44 -7.60 -5.75
C PRO A 19 20.07 -8.12 -5.31
N LEU A 20 20.02 -9.39 -4.91
CA LEU A 20 18.77 -10.11 -4.65
C LEU A 20 17.85 -9.35 -3.68
N LEU A 21 18.41 -8.83 -2.57
CA LEU A 21 17.64 -8.06 -1.59
C LEU A 21 16.94 -6.85 -2.22
N PHE A 22 17.59 -6.14 -3.14
CA PHE A 22 17.02 -4.96 -3.78
C PHE A 22 15.91 -5.31 -4.76
N ARG A 23 15.96 -6.48 -5.40
CA ARG A 23 14.86 -6.99 -6.21
C ARG A 23 13.59 -7.20 -5.37
N TYR A 24 13.73 -7.70 -4.14
CA TYR A 24 12.61 -7.83 -3.19
C TYR A 24 12.07 -6.49 -2.70
N VAL A 25 12.94 -5.50 -2.52
CA VAL A 25 12.52 -4.13 -2.18
C VAL A 25 11.75 -3.50 -3.34
N GLU A 26 12.27 -3.60 -4.56
CA GLU A 26 11.61 -3.12 -5.78
C GLU A 26 10.23 -3.77 -5.94
N ASP A 27 10.15 -5.10 -5.83
CA ASP A 27 8.92 -5.87 -6.05
C ASP A 27 7.77 -5.42 -5.13
N ARG A 28 8.08 -4.97 -3.91
CA ARG A 28 7.12 -4.32 -3.00
C ARG A 28 6.86 -2.87 -3.37
N ASP A 29 7.90 -2.08 -3.65
CA ASP A 29 7.80 -0.63 -3.88
C ASP A 29 6.87 -0.32 -5.06
N ILE A 30 7.01 -1.08 -6.15
CA ILE A 30 6.13 -0.98 -7.34
C ILE A 30 4.88 -1.87 -7.24
N TRP A 31 4.65 -2.51 -6.09
CA TRP A 31 3.48 -3.34 -5.79
C TRP A 31 3.25 -4.52 -6.76
N ARG A 32 4.32 -5.13 -7.26
CA ARG A 32 4.26 -6.22 -8.25
C ARG A 32 4.00 -7.59 -7.60
N TRP A 33 4.64 -7.88 -6.47
CA TRP A 33 4.53 -9.15 -5.74
C TRP A 33 4.83 -10.41 -6.58
N ALA A 34 5.76 -10.33 -7.54
CA ALA A 34 6.09 -11.44 -8.44
C ALA A 34 7.13 -12.42 -7.87
N LEU A 35 7.95 -11.99 -6.91
CA LEU A 35 9.00 -12.84 -6.34
C LEU A 35 8.44 -13.84 -5.32
N HIS A 36 9.09 -15.00 -5.23
CA HIS A 36 8.70 -16.03 -4.27
C HIS A 36 8.76 -15.50 -2.84
N GLN A 37 7.66 -15.65 -2.09
CA GLN A 37 7.53 -15.18 -0.70
C GLN A 37 7.85 -13.68 -0.51
N SER A 38 7.57 -12.85 -1.53
CA SER A 38 7.93 -11.43 -1.51
C SER A 38 7.30 -10.66 -0.35
N LYS A 39 6.04 -10.97 -0.01
CA LYS A 39 5.35 -10.37 1.13
C LYS A 39 6.03 -10.73 2.45
N GLU A 40 6.37 -11.99 2.63
CA GLU A 40 7.04 -12.50 3.82
C GLU A 40 8.43 -11.90 3.97
N VAL A 41 9.23 -11.87 2.90
CA VAL A 41 10.56 -11.24 2.92
C VAL A 41 10.46 -9.77 3.35
N ASN A 42 9.50 -9.03 2.80
CA ASN A 42 9.31 -7.62 3.11
C ASN A 42 8.76 -7.37 4.53
N ALA A 43 7.86 -8.23 5.02
CA ALA A 43 7.37 -8.19 6.39
C ALA A 43 8.52 -8.48 7.38
N GLY A 44 9.31 -9.53 7.11
CA GLY A 44 10.50 -9.87 7.89
C GLY A 44 11.54 -8.76 7.86
N ALA A 45 11.81 -8.15 6.71
CA ALA A 45 12.72 -7.01 6.57
C ALA A 45 12.27 -5.83 7.43
N SER A 46 10.98 -5.51 7.41
CA SER A 46 10.41 -4.37 8.17
C SER A 46 10.56 -4.55 9.69
N MET A 47 10.66 -5.79 10.17
CA MET A 47 10.90 -6.12 11.58
C MET A 47 12.38 -6.26 11.94
N ALA A 48 13.16 -6.92 11.08
CA ALA A 48 14.55 -7.27 11.37
C ALA A 48 15.53 -6.13 11.07
N ILE A 49 15.24 -5.32 10.04
CA ILE A 49 16.14 -4.30 9.51
C ILE A 49 15.62 -2.92 9.94
N PRO A 50 16.22 -2.29 10.98
CA PRO A 50 15.85 -0.94 11.36
C PRO A 50 16.24 0.02 10.23
N THR A 51 15.32 0.89 9.83
CA THR A 51 15.65 2.01 8.93
C THR A 51 16.05 3.21 9.77
N PRO A 52 17.29 3.72 9.65
CA PRO A 52 17.71 4.91 10.38
C PRO A 52 16.82 6.10 10.03
N ARG A 53 16.50 6.94 11.02
CA ARG A 53 15.71 8.16 10.76
C ARG A 53 16.59 9.20 10.05
N PRO A 54 16.03 10.01 9.13
CA PRO A 54 16.74 11.15 8.56
C PRO A 54 17.34 12.04 9.67
N GLY A 55 18.61 12.43 9.51
CA GLY A 55 19.34 13.23 10.51
C GLY A 55 19.74 12.49 11.79
N LYS A 56 19.59 11.16 11.85
CA LYS A 56 20.01 10.32 12.99
C LYS A 56 21.08 9.28 12.64
N LEU A 57 21.67 9.37 11.45
CA LEU A 57 22.83 8.55 11.09
C LEU A 57 24.03 9.00 11.93
N VAL A 58 24.61 8.06 12.68
CA VAL A 58 25.80 8.29 13.52
C VAL A 58 27.02 7.66 12.85
N SER A 59 26.86 6.48 12.25
CA SER A 59 27.91 5.79 11.52
C SER A 59 27.28 4.89 10.46
N PRO A 60 27.42 5.21 9.16
CA PRO A 60 26.84 4.42 8.09
C PRO A 60 27.17 2.91 8.19
N HIS A 61 28.40 2.56 8.59
CA HIS A 61 28.79 1.17 8.76
C HIS A 61 27.99 0.41 9.83
N LYS A 62 27.69 1.07 10.95
CA LYS A 62 26.91 0.48 12.05
C LYS A 62 25.41 0.55 11.76
N ASP A 63 24.95 1.70 11.28
CA ASP A 63 23.53 1.97 11.03
C ASP A 63 22.95 1.07 9.93
N PHE A 64 23.79 0.65 8.97
CA PHE A 64 23.43 -0.26 7.88
C PHE A 64 24.00 -1.68 8.05
N GLU A 65 24.54 -2.05 9.23
CA GLU A 65 25.17 -3.36 9.43
C GLU A 65 24.20 -4.52 9.16
N LYS A 66 22.94 -4.39 9.63
CA LYS A 66 21.92 -5.43 9.47
C LYS A 66 21.50 -5.62 8.01
N ILE A 67 21.33 -4.54 7.25
CA ILE A 67 21.00 -4.65 5.82
C ILE A 67 22.19 -5.23 5.04
N ARG A 68 23.41 -4.82 5.38
CA ARG A 68 24.65 -5.35 4.79
C ARG A 68 24.78 -6.85 5.05
N LYS A 69 24.50 -7.32 6.26
CA LYS A 69 24.53 -8.75 6.58
C LYS A 69 23.55 -9.56 5.71
N VAL A 70 22.31 -9.09 5.56
CA VAL A 70 21.33 -9.77 4.69
C VAL A 70 21.78 -9.76 3.24
N PHE A 71 22.36 -8.65 2.79
CA PHE A 71 22.93 -8.51 1.46
C PHE A 71 24.08 -9.51 1.21
N GLU A 72 25.06 -9.56 2.12
CA GLU A 72 26.22 -10.45 2.06
C GLU A 72 25.80 -11.93 2.14
N ASP A 73 24.77 -12.26 2.92
CA ASP A 73 24.25 -13.62 3.07
C ASP A 73 23.36 -14.07 1.88
N GLY A 74 23.08 -13.19 0.92
CA GLY A 74 22.34 -13.51 -0.31
C GLY A 74 21.02 -14.26 -0.08
N GLU A 75 20.86 -15.41 -0.74
CA GLU A 75 19.67 -16.25 -0.62
C GLU A 75 19.38 -16.70 0.81
N ALA A 76 20.42 -17.03 1.60
CA ALA A 76 20.25 -17.42 2.99
C ALA A 76 19.73 -16.24 3.83
N GLY A 77 20.16 -15.02 3.51
CA GLY A 77 19.63 -13.79 4.10
C GLY A 77 18.15 -13.61 3.83
N VAL A 78 17.75 -13.70 2.55
CA VAL A 78 16.36 -13.58 2.11
C VAL A 78 15.47 -14.67 2.72
N LYS A 79 15.92 -15.93 2.74
CA LYS A 79 15.18 -17.04 3.32
C LYS A 79 14.85 -16.80 4.79
N ARG A 80 15.81 -16.32 5.58
CA ARG A 80 15.57 -15.99 7.00
C ARG A 80 14.56 -14.86 7.17
N LEU A 81 14.56 -13.87 6.28
CA LEU A 81 13.53 -12.82 6.29
C LEU A 81 12.15 -13.39 5.97
N ALA A 82 12.05 -14.29 4.99
CA ALA A 82 10.79 -14.97 4.66
C ALA A 82 10.27 -15.80 5.85
N GLU A 83 11.14 -16.56 6.51
CA GLU A 83 10.79 -17.34 7.71
C GLU A 83 10.24 -16.43 8.82
N LEU A 84 10.93 -15.32 9.10
CA LEU A 84 10.49 -14.32 10.09
C LEU A 84 9.14 -13.68 9.72
N GLY A 85 8.94 -13.36 8.44
CA GLY A 85 7.73 -12.72 7.94
C GLY A 85 6.52 -13.65 7.79
N SER A 86 6.71 -14.96 7.77
CA SER A 86 5.64 -15.94 7.50
C SER A 86 4.47 -15.88 8.50
N VAL A 87 4.75 -15.69 9.79
CA VAL A 87 3.71 -15.56 10.83
C VAL A 87 3.06 -14.17 10.76
N ILE A 88 3.85 -13.14 10.45
CA ILE A 88 3.42 -11.75 10.37
C ILE A 88 2.38 -11.60 9.25
N THR A 89 2.70 -12.06 8.06
CA THR A 89 1.81 -11.98 6.89
C THR A 89 0.49 -12.72 7.12
N ARG A 90 0.51 -13.90 7.75
CA ARG A 90 -0.72 -14.61 8.14
C ARG A 90 -1.60 -13.80 9.10
N TYR A 91 -0.97 -13.09 10.04
CA TYR A 91 -1.69 -12.20 10.95
C TYR A 91 -2.23 -10.96 10.22
N GLU A 92 -1.43 -10.30 9.40
CA GLU A 92 -1.83 -9.17 8.55
C GLU A 92 -3.02 -9.55 7.66
N ASP A 93 -2.97 -10.70 7.00
CA ASP A 93 -4.08 -11.23 6.20
C ASP A 93 -5.36 -11.43 7.03
N SER A 94 -5.23 -11.83 8.30
CA SER A 94 -6.38 -11.95 9.20
C SER A 94 -7.01 -10.59 9.52
N LEU A 95 -6.20 -9.54 9.66
CA LEU A 95 -6.65 -8.17 9.85
C LEU A 95 -7.32 -7.64 8.59
N VAL A 96 -6.71 -7.87 7.42
CA VAL A 96 -7.26 -7.51 6.11
C VAL A 96 -8.63 -8.16 5.91
N ARG A 97 -8.75 -9.47 6.13
CA ARG A 97 -10.05 -10.18 6.03
C ARG A 97 -11.10 -9.60 6.97
N ARG A 98 -10.72 -9.21 8.19
CA ARG A 98 -11.66 -8.59 9.14
C ARG A 98 -12.14 -7.23 8.63
N ALA A 99 -11.22 -6.37 8.19
CA ALA A 99 -11.55 -5.05 7.66
C ALA A 99 -12.43 -5.14 6.40
N VAL A 100 -12.13 -6.07 5.49
CA VAL A 100 -12.91 -6.29 4.26
C VAL A 100 -14.36 -6.66 4.58
N ARG A 101 -14.60 -7.49 5.61
CA ARG A 101 -15.96 -7.87 6.03
C ARG A 101 -16.76 -6.72 6.67
N SER A 102 -16.08 -5.75 7.28
CA SER A 102 -16.73 -4.59 7.90
C SER A 102 -16.96 -3.43 6.94
N ALA A 103 -16.54 -3.55 5.67
CA ALA A 103 -16.68 -2.47 4.72
C ALA A 103 -18.11 -2.30 4.23
N SER A 104 -18.55 -1.05 4.11
CA SER A 104 -19.90 -0.67 3.65
C SER A 104 -19.82 0.15 2.37
N LYS A 105 -20.82 0.02 1.50
CA LYS A 105 -20.91 0.85 0.29
C LYS A 105 -21.35 2.25 0.66
N ARG A 106 -20.66 3.28 0.18
CA ARG A 106 -21.08 4.70 0.30
C ARG A 106 -20.69 5.48 -0.96
N ARG A 107 -21.28 6.66 -1.12
CA ARG A 107 -20.95 7.65 -2.16
C ARG A 107 -20.44 8.93 -1.52
N LEU A 108 -19.37 9.50 -2.05
CA LEU A 108 -18.83 10.78 -1.61
C LEU A 108 -19.65 11.94 -2.20
N LYS A 109 -19.94 13.00 -1.42
CA LYS A 109 -20.75 14.15 -1.88
C LYS A 109 -20.21 14.85 -3.13
N LEU A 110 -18.89 14.94 -3.28
CA LEU A 110 -18.26 15.58 -4.44
C LEU A 110 -17.98 14.59 -5.58
N ALA A 111 -18.20 13.29 -5.37
CA ALA A 111 -18.12 12.26 -6.40
C ALA A 111 -19.30 11.27 -6.26
N PRO A 112 -20.56 11.74 -6.35
CA PRO A 112 -21.74 10.90 -6.14
C PRO A 112 -21.92 9.82 -7.23
N GLU A 113 -21.27 10.00 -8.38
CA GLU A 113 -21.26 9.05 -9.48
C GLU A 113 -20.44 7.78 -9.18
N GLU A 114 -19.52 7.83 -8.21
CA GLU A 114 -18.63 6.73 -7.86
C GLU A 114 -19.02 6.05 -6.54
N VAL A 115 -19.10 4.73 -6.52
CA VAL A 115 -19.41 3.95 -5.31
C VAL A 115 -18.13 3.38 -4.71
N ALA A 116 -17.95 3.62 -3.42
CA ALA A 116 -16.80 3.12 -2.68
C ALA A 116 -17.20 2.03 -1.69
N TYR A 117 -16.35 1.03 -1.52
CA TYR A 117 -16.29 0.35 -0.21
C TYR A 117 -15.54 1.24 0.78
N VAL A 118 -16.18 1.57 1.89
CA VAL A 118 -15.65 2.39 2.97
C VAL A 118 -15.32 1.52 4.17
N VAL A 119 -14.12 1.69 4.74
CA VAL A 119 -13.71 1.03 5.97
C VAL A 119 -12.83 1.94 6.82
N ASN A 120 -12.90 1.77 8.14
CA ASN A 120 -11.98 2.42 9.07
C ASN A 120 -10.76 1.53 9.33
N SER A 121 -9.56 2.05 9.15
CA SER A 121 -8.34 1.37 9.55
C SER A 121 -7.18 2.34 9.76
N THR A 122 -6.42 2.14 10.84
CA THR A 122 -5.18 2.85 11.14
C THR A 122 -3.93 2.12 10.61
N VAL A 123 -4.11 0.89 10.12
CA VAL A 123 -3.03 0.01 9.65
C VAL A 123 -3.38 -0.62 8.30
N LEU A 124 -2.38 -1.07 7.56
CA LEU A 124 -2.56 -1.87 6.34
C LEU A 124 -3.50 -1.24 5.30
N ALA A 125 -3.55 0.09 5.19
CA ALA A 125 -4.49 0.79 4.31
C ALA A 125 -4.32 0.38 2.83
N SER A 126 -3.09 0.13 2.39
CA SER A 126 -2.82 -0.36 1.03
C SER A 126 -3.37 -1.77 0.79
N ASP A 127 -3.10 -2.71 1.70
CA ASP A 127 -3.55 -4.10 1.58
C ASP A 127 -5.07 -4.22 1.70
N ILE A 128 -5.67 -3.51 2.66
CA ILE A 128 -7.13 -3.45 2.83
C ILE A 128 -7.78 -2.86 1.58
N GLY A 129 -7.27 -1.73 1.08
CA GLY A 129 -7.82 -1.08 -0.10
C GLY A 129 -7.70 -1.92 -1.37
N ASN A 130 -6.55 -2.58 -1.57
CA ASN A 130 -6.38 -3.52 -2.67
C ASN A 130 -7.33 -4.72 -2.55
N ALA A 131 -7.47 -5.29 -1.35
CA ALA A 131 -8.39 -6.42 -1.12
C ALA A 131 -9.86 -6.04 -1.38
N LEU A 132 -10.27 -4.83 -0.97
CA LEU A 132 -11.60 -4.31 -1.26
C LEU A 132 -11.82 -4.05 -2.75
N ALA A 133 -10.83 -3.49 -3.45
CA ALA A 133 -10.92 -3.26 -4.90
C ALA A 133 -10.98 -4.59 -5.68
N MET A 134 -10.25 -5.62 -5.22
CA MET A 134 -10.34 -6.98 -5.76
C MET A 134 -11.68 -7.67 -5.45
N ARG A 135 -12.26 -7.40 -4.28
CA ARG A 135 -13.63 -7.85 -3.95
C ARG A 135 -14.65 -7.23 -4.90
N ALA A 136 -14.58 -5.91 -5.11
CA ALA A 136 -15.44 -5.20 -6.04
C ALA A 136 -15.39 -5.82 -7.45
N LEU A 137 -14.18 -6.06 -7.97
CA LEU A 137 -13.99 -6.73 -9.26
C LEU A 137 -14.67 -8.11 -9.34
N LYS A 138 -14.66 -8.89 -8.25
CA LYS A 138 -15.17 -10.27 -8.24
C LYS A 138 -16.67 -10.36 -7.94
N GLU A 139 -17.19 -9.46 -7.11
CA GLU A 139 -18.47 -9.64 -6.43
C GLU A 139 -19.42 -8.45 -6.58
N ASP A 140 -18.94 -7.26 -6.93
CA ASP A 140 -19.73 -6.02 -6.84
C ASP A 140 -19.31 -5.00 -7.90
N SER A 141 -19.83 -5.18 -9.12
CA SER A 141 -19.48 -4.35 -10.29
C SER A 141 -19.93 -2.89 -10.20
N GLU A 142 -20.77 -2.56 -9.21
CA GLU A 142 -21.18 -1.18 -8.89
C GLU A 142 -20.06 -0.41 -8.19
N VAL A 143 -19.20 -1.10 -7.43
CA VAL A 143 -18.12 -0.48 -6.66
C VAL A 143 -16.91 -0.25 -7.55
N SER A 144 -16.46 1.00 -7.63
CA SER A 144 -15.36 1.43 -8.50
C SER A 144 -14.05 1.67 -7.75
N TYR A 145 -14.08 1.79 -6.43
CA TYR A 145 -12.89 1.99 -5.58
C TYR A 145 -13.12 1.64 -4.10
N ALA A 146 -12.06 1.71 -3.31
CA ALA A 146 -12.05 1.55 -1.86
C ALA A 146 -11.55 2.83 -1.18
N LEU A 147 -12.17 3.16 -0.04
CA LEU A 147 -11.86 4.29 0.81
C LEU A 147 -11.54 3.78 2.22
N ILE A 148 -10.32 4.08 2.68
CA ILE A 148 -9.83 3.72 4.00
C ILE A 148 -9.68 4.98 4.82
N ALA A 149 -10.52 5.14 5.83
CA ALA A 149 -10.53 6.27 6.73
C ALA A 149 -9.74 5.98 8.01
N SER A 150 -8.97 6.96 8.47
CA SER A 150 -8.23 6.92 9.73
C SER A 150 -8.34 8.27 10.41
N TYR A 151 -8.85 8.29 11.64
CA TYR A 151 -8.83 9.50 12.46
C TYR A 151 -7.38 9.91 12.77
N GLN A 152 -7.10 11.21 12.68
CA GLN A 152 -5.79 11.82 12.90
C GLN A 152 -5.89 12.82 14.06
N PRO A 153 -5.56 12.39 15.30
CA PRO A 153 -5.74 13.22 16.50
C PRO A 153 -4.97 14.55 16.45
N ARG A 154 -3.77 14.56 15.85
CA ARG A 154 -2.93 15.77 15.76
C ARG A 154 -3.55 16.87 14.91
N SER A 155 -4.23 16.50 13.83
CA SER A 155 -4.91 17.44 12.94
C SER A 155 -6.40 17.59 13.22
N LYS A 156 -6.94 16.87 14.23
CA LYS A 156 -8.37 16.82 14.55
C LYS A 156 -9.24 16.58 13.31
N GLY A 157 -8.83 15.63 12.47
CA GLY A 157 -9.51 15.34 11.22
C GLY A 157 -9.24 13.92 10.74
N TRP A 158 -9.55 13.64 9.49
CA TRP A 158 -9.45 12.31 8.91
C TRP A 158 -8.39 12.26 7.81
N GLY A 159 -7.50 11.28 7.90
CA GLY A 159 -6.68 10.85 6.77
C GLY A 159 -7.45 9.81 5.98
N ILE A 160 -7.57 10.00 4.67
CA ILE A 160 -8.31 9.12 3.79
C ILE A 160 -7.39 8.61 2.70
N SER A 161 -7.26 7.30 2.59
CA SER A 161 -6.54 6.62 1.52
C SER A 161 -7.54 6.04 0.52
N LEU A 162 -7.32 6.29 -0.76
CA LEU A 162 -8.13 5.77 -1.85
C LEU A 162 -7.32 4.73 -2.64
N ARG A 163 -7.99 3.62 -3.00
CA ARG A 163 -7.41 2.54 -3.81
C ARG A 163 -8.42 2.08 -4.85
N SER A 164 -7.99 1.89 -6.09
CA SER A 164 -8.80 1.25 -7.14
C SER A 164 -7.94 0.33 -7.98
N LEU A 165 -8.57 -0.41 -8.88
CA LEU A 165 -7.87 -1.21 -9.90
C LEU A 165 -7.73 -0.45 -11.23
N TYR A 166 -7.67 0.89 -11.19
CA TYR A 166 -7.58 1.69 -12.41
C TYR A 166 -6.42 1.25 -13.29
N GLY A 167 -6.68 1.04 -14.59
CA GLY A 167 -5.70 0.56 -15.55
C GLY A 167 -5.58 -0.96 -15.63
N ASN A 168 -6.27 -1.72 -14.78
CA ASN A 168 -6.41 -3.16 -14.93
C ASN A 168 -7.48 -3.46 -16.00
N PRO A 169 -7.15 -4.17 -17.10
CA PRO A 169 -8.12 -4.51 -18.15
C PRO A 169 -9.33 -5.32 -17.64
N ALA A 170 -9.17 -6.07 -16.55
CA ALA A 170 -10.26 -6.83 -15.94
C ALA A 170 -11.24 -5.94 -15.15
N ALA A 171 -10.85 -4.71 -14.79
CA ALA A 171 -11.65 -3.79 -13.98
C ALA A 171 -12.00 -2.50 -14.76
N PRO A 172 -12.80 -2.57 -15.84
CA PRO A 172 -13.11 -1.41 -16.68
C PRO A 172 -13.88 -0.30 -15.94
N ASN A 173 -14.58 -0.65 -14.86
CA ASN A 173 -15.32 0.29 -14.02
C ASN A 173 -14.48 0.88 -12.88
N ALA A 174 -13.18 0.56 -12.78
CA ALA A 174 -12.35 1.09 -11.71
C ALA A 174 -12.14 2.59 -11.86
N ALA A 175 -12.43 3.35 -10.80
CA ALA A 175 -12.38 4.81 -10.84
C ALA A 175 -10.93 5.33 -10.83
N ASP A 176 -10.71 6.48 -11.48
CA ASP A 176 -9.49 7.28 -11.30
C ASP A 176 -9.56 8.00 -9.96
N VAL A 177 -8.99 7.39 -8.92
CA VAL A 177 -9.08 7.91 -7.55
C VAL A 177 -8.29 9.21 -7.35
N SER A 178 -7.37 9.56 -8.27
CA SER A 178 -6.68 10.86 -8.20
C SER A 178 -7.65 12.01 -8.47
N LYS A 179 -8.59 11.84 -9.40
CA LYS A 179 -9.63 12.84 -9.67
C LYS A 179 -10.57 13.00 -8.49
N ILE A 180 -10.97 11.90 -7.85
CA ILE A 180 -11.81 11.93 -6.64
C ILE A 180 -11.08 12.68 -5.53
N ALA A 181 -9.83 12.33 -5.23
CA ALA A 181 -9.04 12.99 -4.20
C ALA A 181 -8.86 14.49 -4.46
N ASN A 182 -8.61 14.90 -5.71
CA ASN A 182 -8.44 16.30 -6.08
C ASN A 182 -9.68 17.16 -5.77
N LYS A 183 -10.90 16.61 -5.91
CA LYS A 183 -12.14 17.33 -5.56
C LYS A 183 -12.20 17.71 -4.06
N TYR A 184 -11.47 16.98 -3.22
CA TYR A 184 -11.34 17.23 -1.77
C TYR A 184 -9.99 17.87 -1.39
N GLY A 185 -9.25 18.43 -2.36
CA GLY A 185 -7.93 19.04 -2.11
C GLY A 185 -6.81 18.04 -1.80
N GLY A 186 -7.04 16.75 -2.07
CA GLY A 186 -6.02 15.70 -2.03
C GLY A 186 -5.29 15.53 -3.36
N GLY A 187 -4.70 14.36 -3.57
CA GLY A 187 -4.05 14.00 -4.83
C GLY A 187 -3.38 12.63 -4.80
N GLY A 188 -2.74 12.25 -5.90
CA GLY A 188 -1.99 11.00 -6.03
C GLY A 188 -2.04 10.41 -7.44
N HIS A 189 -1.85 9.10 -7.54
CA HIS A 189 -1.91 8.33 -8.78
C HIS A 189 -3.32 7.82 -9.07
N ARG A 190 -3.58 7.46 -10.33
CA ARG A 190 -4.92 7.06 -10.79
C ARG A 190 -5.51 5.86 -10.05
N ALA A 191 -4.66 4.93 -9.57
CA ALA A 191 -5.07 3.76 -8.80
C ALA A 191 -4.86 3.92 -7.27
N ALA A 192 -4.16 4.98 -6.83
CA ALA A 192 -3.78 5.17 -5.44
C ALA A 192 -3.62 6.67 -5.13
N ALA A 193 -4.55 7.22 -4.36
CA ALA A 193 -4.55 8.63 -3.97
C ALA A 193 -4.86 8.78 -2.49
N GLY A 194 -4.73 10.01 -1.98
CA GLY A 194 -5.09 10.32 -0.60
C GLY A 194 -5.58 11.74 -0.44
N MET A 195 -6.38 11.97 0.60
CA MET A 195 -6.92 13.27 0.97
C MET A 195 -6.98 13.41 2.50
N ARG A 196 -7.09 14.66 2.96
CA ARG A 196 -7.38 14.98 4.36
C ARG A 196 -8.72 15.67 4.45
N ALA A 197 -9.54 15.29 5.42
CA ALA A 197 -10.81 15.94 5.69
C ALA A 197 -10.78 16.53 7.11
N ASN A 198 -10.81 17.86 7.20
CA ASN A 198 -10.85 18.60 8.47
C ASN A 198 -12.31 18.77 8.93
N ILE A 199 -12.92 17.65 9.26
CA ILE A 199 -14.32 17.53 9.68
C ILE A 199 -14.37 16.76 11.00
N CYS A 200 -15.36 17.07 11.84
CA CYS A 200 -15.59 16.34 13.09
C CYS A 200 -16.24 14.98 12.81
N ASP A 201 -17.29 14.99 11.99
CA ASP A 201 -18.08 13.81 11.66
C ASP A 201 -17.74 13.33 10.24
N LEU A 202 -17.29 12.07 10.14
CA LEU A 202 -16.95 11.45 8.86
C LEU A 202 -18.18 11.33 7.94
N GLU A 203 -19.38 11.19 8.51
CA GLU A 203 -20.63 11.08 7.75
C GLU A 203 -20.89 12.30 6.86
N SER A 204 -20.38 13.47 7.26
CA SER A 204 -20.51 14.70 6.46
C SER A 204 -19.88 14.61 5.06
N LEU A 205 -18.99 13.64 4.79
CA LEU A 205 -18.41 13.39 3.47
C LEU A 205 -19.33 12.66 2.51
N PHE A 206 -20.29 11.90 3.03
CA PHE A 206 -21.07 10.97 2.24
C PHE A 206 -22.43 11.56 1.86
N VAL A 207 -22.95 11.15 0.71
CA VAL A 207 -24.33 11.47 0.31
C VAL A 207 -25.28 10.89 1.37
N GLU A 208 -26.32 11.63 1.72
CA GLU A 208 -27.39 11.15 2.60
C GLU A 208 -28.12 10.01 1.89
N GLU A 209 -28.24 8.86 2.55
CA GLU A 209 -29.03 7.76 2.02
C GLU A 209 -30.50 8.04 2.37
N GLU A 210 -31.40 8.01 1.37
CA GLU A 210 -32.83 7.94 1.66
C GLU A 210 -33.08 6.67 2.47
N GLU A 211 -33.66 6.80 3.67
CA GLU A 211 -34.02 5.66 4.51
C GLU A 211 -34.86 4.68 3.67
N LYS A 212 -34.37 3.44 3.55
CA LYS A 212 -35.11 2.33 2.92
C LYS A 212 -36.15 1.77 3.85
#